data_AF-A0A846GUE3-F1
#
_entry.id   AF-A0A846GUE3-F1
#
_cell.length_a   1.000
_cell.length_b   1.000
_cell.length_c   1.000
_cell.angle_alpha   90.00
_cell.angle_beta   90.00
_cell.angle_gamma   90.00
#
_symmetry.space_group_name_H-M   'P 1'
#
loop_
_entity.id
_entity.type
_entity.pdbx_description
1 polymer ?
#
loop_
_entity_poly.entity_id
_entity_poly.type
_entity_poly.pdbx_seq_one_letter_code
_entity_poly.pdbx_strand_id
1 'polypeptide(L)'
;MTLDVLKRYNTQLGLALCLAISGAYAFSVKQANAQITPDTTLPTAERSLFDQRSGQVNGEIVDLIKGGAIRDINLFHSFLEFNVSEGQRVYFANPAGIENIISRVTGANPSNILGTLGVNGGANLFLINPKGILFGENAKLDVSGSFVGTTADGIGFGNQGVFSASNPEPPSPLLTVNPNVFFFNQIPSNITSQAKLEKLAVDNLLLLGGDVEVIEDSKISTNLRATINRYPANAHYGQFFLALTLDMI
;
A
#
# COMPACT_ATOMS: atom_id res chain seq x y z
N MET A 1 69.94 -8.76 -13.67
CA MET A 1 69.20 -7.47 -13.57
C MET A 1 67.93 -7.44 -14.45
N THR A 2 67.92 -8.04 -15.63
CA THR A 2 66.75 -8.04 -16.55
C THR A 2 65.64 -9.05 -16.19
N LEU A 3 65.98 -10.19 -15.58
CA LEU A 3 65.02 -11.25 -15.23
C LEU A 3 64.11 -10.87 -14.04
N ASP A 4 64.61 -10.08 -13.09
CA ASP A 4 63.86 -9.64 -11.92
C ASP A 4 62.83 -8.55 -12.25
N VAL A 5 63.13 -7.70 -13.24
CA VAL A 5 62.18 -6.68 -13.73
C VAL A 5 60.98 -7.34 -14.40
N LEU A 6 61.20 -8.38 -15.20
CA LEU A 6 60.13 -9.10 -15.91
C LEU A 6 59.19 -9.84 -14.94
N LYS A 7 59.73 -10.46 -13.88
CA LYS A 7 58.92 -11.11 -12.83
C LYS A 7 58.05 -10.13 -12.05
N ARG A 8 58.57 -8.92 -11.79
CA ARG A 8 57.86 -7.86 -11.04
C ARG A 8 56.70 -7.26 -11.85
N TYR A 9 56.84 -7.17 -13.17
CA TYR A 9 55.76 -6.75 -14.06
C TYR A 9 54.63 -7.79 -14.14
N ASN A 10 54.96 -9.08 -14.25
CA ASN A 10 53.94 -10.14 -14.29
C ASN A 10 53.14 -10.26 -12.99
N THR A 11 53.76 -10.06 -11.83
CA THR A 11 53.05 -10.05 -10.55
C THR A 11 52.16 -8.83 -10.39
N GLN A 12 52.60 -7.64 -10.84
CA GLN A 12 51.74 -6.45 -10.82
C GLN A 12 50.57 -6.53 -11.81
N LEU A 13 50.77 -7.14 -12.99
CA LEU A 13 49.70 -7.37 -13.97
C LEU A 13 48.65 -8.35 -13.43
N GLY A 14 49.09 -9.42 -12.75
CA GLY A 14 48.19 -10.40 -12.11
C GLY A 14 47.39 -9.81 -10.96
N LEU A 15 48.01 -8.98 -10.10
CA LEU A 15 47.33 -8.27 -9.01
C LEU A 15 46.30 -7.26 -9.52
N ALA A 16 46.62 -6.51 -10.58
CA ALA A 16 45.68 -5.57 -11.19
C ALA A 16 44.46 -6.28 -11.82
N LEU A 17 44.67 -7.44 -12.45
CA LEU A 17 43.57 -8.25 -13.00
C LEU A 17 42.66 -8.81 -11.90
N CYS A 18 43.23 -9.30 -10.79
CA CYS A 18 42.44 -9.79 -9.65
C CYS A 18 41.62 -8.68 -8.98
N LEU A 19 42.13 -7.45 -8.88
CA LEU A 19 41.40 -6.29 -8.35
C LEU A 19 40.29 -5.83 -9.30
N ALA A 20 40.51 -5.87 -10.61
CA ALA A 20 39.49 -5.53 -11.60
C ALA A 20 38.34 -6.57 -11.63
N ILE A 21 38.67 -7.86 -11.47
CA ILE A 21 37.67 -8.94 -11.44
C ILE A 21 36.89 -8.93 -10.11
N SER A 22 37.54 -8.68 -8.97
CA SER A 22 36.85 -8.58 -7.68
C SER A 22 35.99 -7.31 -7.54
N GLY A 23 36.36 -6.21 -8.19
CA GLY A 23 35.51 -5.00 -8.28
C GLY A 23 34.22 -5.21 -9.06
N ALA A 24 34.20 -6.14 -10.03
CA ALA A 24 33.01 -6.45 -10.84
C ALA A 24 31.95 -7.29 -10.09
N TYR A 25 32.30 -7.94 -8.97
CA TYR A 25 31.34 -8.71 -8.16
C TYR A 25 30.62 -7.88 -7.09
N ALA A 26 31.03 -6.62 -6.85
CA ALA A 26 30.50 -5.82 -5.74
C ALA A 26 29.29 -4.93 -6.07
N PHE A 27 28.78 -4.94 -7.30
CA PHE A 27 27.57 -4.20 -7.68
C PHE A 27 26.45 -5.13 -8.15
N SER A 28 26.18 -6.17 -7.39
CA SER A 28 24.84 -6.77 -7.42
C SER A 28 23.95 -5.93 -6.51
N VAL A 29 23.45 -4.82 -7.06
CA VAL A 29 22.32 -4.12 -6.45
C VAL A 29 21.18 -5.13 -6.45
N LYS A 30 20.85 -5.69 -5.28
CA LYS A 30 19.57 -6.37 -5.10
C LYS A 30 18.52 -5.31 -5.36
N GLN A 31 18.05 -5.20 -6.60
CA GLN A 31 16.81 -4.51 -6.88
C GLN A 31 15.76 -5.22 -6.04
N ALA A 32 15.26 -4.54 -5.01
CA ALA A 32 14.12 -5.02 -4.27
C ALA A 32 12.99 -5.13 -5.30
N ASN A 33 12.61 -6.35 -5.66
CA ASN A 33 11.39 -6.54 -6.43
C ASN A 33 10.27 -5.98 -5.56
N ALA A 34 9.57 -4.97 -6.07
CA ALA A 34 8.34 -4.51 -5.48
C ALA A 34 7.40 -5.74 -5.37
N GLN A 35 6.99 -6.10 -4.17
CA GLN A 35 6.02 -7.19 -3.96
C GLN A 35 4.60 -6.63 -4.08
N ILE A 36 4.33 -5.97 -5.22
CA ILE A 36 3.01 -5.50 -5.62
C ILE A 36 2.57 -6.35 -6.80
N THR A 37 1.56 -7.18 -6.56
CA THR A 37 1.02 -8.09 -7.56
C THR A 37 -0.45 -7.76 -7.75
N PRO A 38 -0.85 -7.17 -8.89
CA PRO A 38 -2.26 -6.97 -9.20
C PRO A 38 -3.07 -8.27 -9.12
N ASP A 39 -4.30 -8.14 -8.66
CA ASP A 39 -5.26 -9.24 -8.74
C ASP A 39 -5.72 -9.42 -10.20
N THR A 40 -5.88 -10.68 -10.60
CA THR A 40 -6.30 -11.05 -11.96
C THR A 40 -7.75 -11.55 -12.03
N THR A 41 -8.47 -11.56 -10.91
CA THR A 41 -9.89 -11.94 -10.83
C THR A 41 -10.82 -10.92 -11.50
N LEU A 42 -10.39 -9.66 -11.64
CA LEU A 42 -11.15 -8.61 -12.32
C LEU A 42 -11.05 -8.71 -13.86
N PRO A 43 -12.07 -8.21 -14.60
CA PRO A 43 -11.99 -8.08 -16.06
C PRO A 43 -10.77 -7.28 -16.49
N THR A 44 -10.12 -7.65 -17.60
CA THR A 44 -8.84 -7.07 -18.04
C THR A 44 -8.84 -5.54 -18.11
N ALA A 45 -9.94 -4.92 -18.54
CA ALA A 45 -10.06 -3.47 -18.65
C ALA A 45 -10.12 -2.73 -17.29
N GLU A 46 -10.43 -3.46 -16.22
CA GLU A 46 -10.62 -2.93 -14.86
C GLU A 46 -9.50 -3.37 -13.90
N ARG A 47 -8.47 -4.08 -14.39
CA ARG A 47 -7.37 -4.55 -13.55
C ARG A 47 -6.48 -3.40 -13.10
N SER A 48 -5.96 -3.51 -11.88
CA SER A 48 -4.83 -2.70 -11.44
C SER A 48 -3.61 -3.00 -12.30
N LEU A 49 -2.82 -1.98 -12.59
CA LEU A 49 -1.54 -2.08 -13.27
C LEU A 49 -0.47 -1.51 -12.37
N PHE A 50 0.69 -2.17 -12.32
CA PHE A 50 1.85 -1.72 -11.56
C PHE A 50 3.02 -1.54 -12.52
N ASP A 51 3.40 -0.29 -12.74
CA ASP A 51 4.45 0.09 -13.67
C ASP A 51 5.64 0.69 -12.90
N GLN A 52 6.73 -0.08 -12.81
CA GLN A 52 7.94 0.37 -12.13
C GLN A 52 8.60 1.55 -12.85
N ARG A 53 9.06 2.53 -12.06
CA ARG A 53 9.82 3.70 -12.52
C ARG A 53 9.14 4.47 -13.67
N SER A 54 7.82 4.48 -13.70
CA SER A 54 7.03 5.01 -14.81
C SER A 54 6.36 6.36 -14.52
N GLY A 55 6.44 6.83 -13.27
CA GLY A 55 5.90 8.12 -12.85
C GLY A 55 6.99 9.08 -12.39
N GLN A 56 6.59 10.35 -12.25
CA GLN A 56 7.40 11.36 -11.60
C GLN A 56 6.52 12.16 -10.64
N VAL A 57 6.96 12.30 -9.38
CA VAL A 57 6.28 13.12 -8.36
C VAL A 57 7.33 14.01 -7.73
N ASN A 58 7.10 15.32 -7.70
CA ASN A 58 8.03 16.32 -7.17
C ASN A 58 9.46 16.22 -7.75
N GLY A 59 9.56 15.84 -9.03
CA GLY A 59 10.85 15.68 -9.72
C GLY A 59 11.52 14.32 -9.52
N GLU A 60 11.02 13.46 -8.64
CA GLU A 60 11.59 12.14 -8.36
C GLU A 60 10.88 11.03 -9.15
N ILE A 61 11.65 10.03 -9.61
CA ILE A 61 11.11 8.85 -10.29
C ILE A 61 10.40 7.96 -9.27
N VAL A 62 9.17 7.54 -9.59
CA VAL A 62 8.35 6.68 -8.73
C VAL A 62 7.82 5.47 -9.50
N ASP A 63 7.46 4.43 -8.76
CA ASP A 63 6.62 3.35 -9.26
C ASP A 63 5.16 3.82 -9.22
N LEU A 64 4.41 3.55 -10.29
CA LEU A 64 3.08 4.10 -10.48
C LEU A 64 2.05 2.97 -10.63
N ILE A 65 1.01 3.04 -9.81
CA ILE A 65 -0.17 2.20 -9.92
C ILE A 65 -1.19 2.92 -10.79
N LYS A 66 -1.70 2.22 -11.81
CA LYS A 66 -2.67 2.73 -12.80
C LYS A 66 -3.79 1.71 -13.03
N GLY A 67 -4.69 2.01 -13.97
CA GLY A 67 -5.83 1.15 -14.29
C GLY A 67 -6.86 1.18 -13.16
N GLY A 68 -7.47 0.03 -12.87
CA GLY A 68 -8.51 -0.10 -11.86
C GLY A 68 -9.93 0.14 -12.41
N ALA A 69 -10.93 -0.14 -11.57
CA ALA A 69 -12.34 0.03 -11.91
C ALA A 69 -12.83 1.40 -11.41
N ILE A 70 -13.30 2.26 -12.32
CA ILE A 70 -13.88 3.56 -11.95
C ILE A 70 -15.39 3.42 -11.79
N ARG A 71 -15.92 3.96 -10.68
CA ARG A 71 -17.35 4.15 -10.39
C ARG A 71 -17.55 5.57 -9.89
N ASP A 72 -17.84 6.47 -10.82
CA ASP A 72 -17.96 7.91 -10.54
C ASP A 72 -16.70 8.44 -9.82
N ILE A 73 -16.82 8.97 -8.62
CA ILE A 73 -15.71 9.53 -7.82
C ILE A 73 -14.76 8.47 -7.21
N ASN A 74 -15.10 7.17 -7.32
CA ASN A 74 -14.36 6.07 -6.70
C ASN A 74 -13.53 5.30 -7.73
N LEU A 75 -12.24 5.12 -7.44
CA LEU A 75 -11.33 4.26 -8.19
C LEU A 75 -10.95 3.04 -7.35
N PHE A 76 -11.30 1.85 -7.82
CA PHE A 76 -11.05 0.59 -7.12
C PHE A 76 -9.83 -0.12 -7.69
N HIS A 77 -8.93 -0.53 -6.79
CA HIS A 77 -7.79 -1.39 -7.08
C HIS A 77 -7.88 -2.69 -6.28
N SER A 78 -7.45 -3.78 -6.91
CA SER A 78 -7.35 -5.11 -6.28
C SER A 78 -5.95 -5.67 -6.48
N PHE A 79 -5.36 -6.17 -5.41
CA PHE A 79 -4.02 -6.76 -5.38
C PHE A 79 -4.04 -8.10 -4.67
N LEU A 80 -3.26 -9.05 -5.18
CA LEU A 80 -2.93 -10.26 -4.43
C LEU A 80 -1.90 -9.95 -3.33
N GLU A 81 -0.89 -9.15 -3.67
CA GLU A 81 0.17 -8.74 -2.76
C GLU A 81 0.37 -7.23 -2.86
N PHE A 82 0.56 -6.57 -1.72
CA PHE A 82 0.83 -5.13 -1.68
C PHE A 82 1.81 -4.81 -0.57
N ASN A 83 3.09 -4.65 -0.94
CA ASN A 83 4.15 -4.23 -0.04
C ASN A 83 4.99 -3.12 -0.70
N VAL A 84 5.43 -2.17 0.11
CA VAL A 84 6.31 -1.08 -0.33
C VAL A 84 7.67 -1.29 0.35
N SER A 85 8.69 -1.60 -0.43
CA SER A 85 10.04 -1.86 0.09
C SER A 85 10.72 -0.59 0.60
N GLU A 86 11.73 -0.75 1.44
CA GLU A 86 12.54 0.38 1.92
C GLU A 86 13.20 1.13 0.74
N GLY A 87 13.18 2.46 0.78
CA GLY A 87 13.66 3.33 -0.30
C GLY A 87 12.77 3.34 -1.55
N GLN A 88 11.76 2.46 -1.64
CA GLN A 88 10.79 2.46 -2.72
C GLN A 88 9.78 3.62 -2.56
N ARG A 89 9.35 4.17 -3.69
CA ARG A 89 8.31 5.20 -3.77
C ARG A 89 7.19 4.69 -4.68
N VAL A 90 6.06 4.32 -4.09
CA VAL A 90 4.89 3.80 -4.80
C VAL A 90 3.76 4.80 -4.71
N TYR A 91 3.24 5.21 -5.87
CA TYR A 91 2.15 6.18 -5.95
C TYR A 91 0.97 5.59 -6.70
N PHE A 92 -0.25 5.87 -6.23
CA PHE A 92 -1.45 5.71 -7.04
C PHE A 92 -1.60 6.90 -7.98
N ALA A 93 -1.86 6.63 -9.27
CA ALA A 93 -2.28 7.66 -10.19
C ALA A 93 -3.67 8.18 -9.77
N ASN A 94 -3.88 9.49 -9.90
CA ASN A 94 -5.16 10.12 -9.62
C ASN A 94 -5.77 10.74 -10.89
N PRO A 95 -6.55 9.98 -11.68
CA PRO A 95 -7.28 10.53 -12.82
C PRO A 95 -8.23 11.68 -12.41
N ALA A 96 -8.55 12.56 -13.35
CA ALA A 96 -9.48 13.66 -13.09
C ALA A 96 -10.85 13.13 -12.64
N GLY A 97 -11.44 13.78 -11.63
CA GLY A 97 -12.76 13.44 -11.08
C GLY A 97 -12.75 12.33 -10.02
N ILE A 98 -11.60 11.69 -9.75
CA ILE A 98 -11.48 10.71 -8.67
C ILE A 98 -11.22 11.43 -7.34
N GLU A 99 -12.08 11.16 -6.36
CA GLU A 99 -11.96 11.66 -4.99
C GLU A 99 -11.47 10.58 -4.02
N ASN A 100 -11.77 9.31 -4.29
CA ASN A 100 -11.37 8.18 -3.45
C ASN A 100 -10.69 7.08 -4.27
N ILE A 101 -9.54 6.63 -3.78
CA ILE A 101 -8.83 5.45 -4.26
C ILE A 101 -8.97 4.36 -3.22
N ILE A 102 -9.66 3.27 -3.57
CA ILE A 102 -9.95 2.15 -2.68
C ILE A 102 -9.15 0.93 -3.14
N SER A 103 -8.13 0.57 -2.38
CA SER A 103 -7.22 -0.53 -2.66
C SER A 103 -7.48 -1.69 -1.70
N ARG A 104 -7.84 -2.86 -2.24
CA ARG A 104 -7.94 -4.11 -1.46
C ARG A 104 -6.78 -5.06 -1.73
N VAL A 105 -6.36 -5.76 -0.70
CA VAL A 105 -5.48 -6.93 -0.77
C VAL A 105 -6.29 -8.18 -0.51
N THR A 106 -6.29 -9.11 -1.48
CA THR A 106 -7.09 -10.34 -1.48
C THR A 106 -6.25 -11.58 -1.17
N GLY A 107 -4.92 -11.44 -1.13
CA GLY A 107 -4.00 -12.51 -0.80
C GLY A 107 -3.90 -12.83 0.69
N ALA A 108 -2.97 -13.73 1.01
CA ALA A 108 -2.85 -14.31 2.34
C ALA A 108 -1.86 -13.55 3.26
N ASN A 109 -1.13 -12.58 2.73
CA ASN A 109 -0.02 -11.94 3.43
C ASN A 109 -0.38 -10.52 3.91
N PRO A 110 0.21 -10.08 5.05
CA PRO A 110 0.10 -8.69 5.50
C PRO A 110 0.79 -7.74 4.53
N SER A 111 0.39 -6.47 4.59
CA SER A 111 1.04 -5.39 3.84
C SER A 111 2.16 -4.77 4.65
N ASN A 112 3.41 -4.94 4.20
CA ASN A 112 4.59 -4.29 4.77
C ASN A 112 4.89 -3.01 4.00
N ILE A 113 4.65 -1.87 4.65
CA ILE A 113 4.93 -0.54 4.13
C ILE A 113 6.21 -0.06 4.81
N LEU A 114 7.33 -0.20 4.11
CA LEU A 114 8.68 0.14 4.60
C LEU A 114 9.28 1.36 3.89
N GLY A 115 8.67 1.78 2.77
CA GLY A 115 9.06 2.95 1.98
C GLY A 115 7.99 4.04 1.94
N THR A 116 7.94 4.80 0.85
CA THR A 116 6.95 5.87 0.65
C THR A 116 5.75 5.35 -0.14
N LEU A 117 4.57 5.47 0.45
CA LEU A 117 3.27 5.21 -0.19
C LEU A 117 2.53 6.53 -0.38
N GLY A 118 2.09 6.82 -1.60
CA GLY A 118 1.44 8.10 -1.90
C GLY A 118 0.34 8.06 -2.94
N VAL A 119 -0.27 9.23 -3.14
CA VAL A 119 -1.23 9.50 -4.22
C VAL A 119 -0.68 10.65 -5.04
N ASN A 120 -0.58 10.47 -6.36
CA ASN A 120 -0.18 11.54 -7.27
C ASN A 120 -1.38 12.44 -7.59
N GLY A 121 -1.85 13.18 -6.58
CA GLY A 121 -3.04 14.01 -6.62
C GLY A 121 -3.67 14.17 -5.23
N GLY A 122 -4.89 14.71 -5.20
CA GLY A 122 -5.60 15.05 -3.96
C GLY A 122 -6.59 14.02 -3.44
N ALA A 123 -6.71 12.83 -4.06
CA ALA A 123 -7.68 11.85 -3.62
C ALA A 123 -7.33 11.24 -2.25
N ASN A 124 -8.37 10.81 -1.55
CA ASN A 124 -8.26 9.98 -0.37
C ASN A 124 -7.76 8.58 -0.76
N LEU A 125 -6.97 7.95 0.11
CA LEU A 125 -6.48 6.60 -0.08
C LEU A 125 -6.98 5.67 1.03
N PHE A 126 -7.68 4.61 0.63
CA PHE A 126 -8.12 3.53 1.49
C PHE A 126 -7.29 2.28 1.16
N LEU A 127 -6.50 1.80 2.11
CA LEU A 127 -5.76 0.53 2.02
C LEU A 127 -6.41 -0.50 2.93
N ILE A 128 -6.96 -1.55 2.32
CA ILE A 128 -7.67 -2.63 3.00
C ILE A 128 -6.86 -3.91 2.89
N ASN A 129 -6.40 -4.45 4.02
CA ASN A 129 -5.80 -5.79 4.06
C ASN A 129 -6.23 -6.55 5.34
N PRO A 130 -7.17 -7.51 5.24
CA PRO A 130 -7.62 -8.30 6.38
C PRO A 130 -6.50 -9.08 7.10
N LYS A 131 -5.34 -9.26 6.46
CA LYS A 131 -4.18 -10.00 7.00
C LYS A 131 -3.22 -9.14 7.81
N GLY A 132 -3.48 -7.83 7.92
CA GLY A 132 -2.68 -6.90 8.71
C GLY A 132 -1.90 -5.90 7.87
N ILE A 133 -1.47 -4.84 8.53
CA ILE A 133 -0.67 -3.77 7.93
C ILE A 133 0.47 -3.41 8.90
N LEU A 134 1.71 -3.44 8.41
CA LEU A 134 2.90 -3.00 9.13
C LEU A 134 3.44 -1.74 8.47
N PHE A 135 3.56 -0.65 9.22
CA PHE A 135 4.37 0.50 8.84
C PHE A 135 5.72 0.40 9.54
N GLY A 136 6.78 0.14 8.77
CA GLY A 136 8.15 0.09 9.28
C GLY A 136 8.67 1.47 9.67
N GLU A 137 9.78 1.53 10.40
CA GLU A 137 10.33 2.78 10.97
C GLU A 137 10.51 3.91 9.94
N ASN A 138 10.94 3.56 8.71
CA ASN A 138 11.20 4.50 7.62
C ASN A 138 9.99 4.75 6.70
N ALA A 139 8.82 4.21 7.04
CA ALA A 139 7.62 4.35 6.23
C ALA A 139 7.15 5.80 6.17
N LYS A 140 6.71 6.23 4.98
CA LYS A 140 6.17 7.57 4.76
C LYS A 140 4.87 7.49 3.99
N LEU A 141 3.90 8.31 4.39
CA LEU A 141 2.70 8.59 3.62
C LEU A 141 2.89 9.94 2.91
N ASP A 142 2.61 9.97 1.61
CA ASP A 142 2.60 11.18 0.79
C ASP A 142 1.26 11.26 0.03
N VAL A 143 0.20 11.56 0.79
CA VAL A 143 -1.19 11.53 0.32
C VAL A 143 -1.82 12.85 0.70
N SER A 144 -2.01 13.79 -0.22
CA SER A 144 -2.55 15.10 0.15
C SER A 144 -3.98 15.05 0.70
N GLY A 145 -4.77 14.04 0.34
CA GLY A 145 -6.08 13.78 0.93
C GLY A 145 -6.00 13.04 2.27
N SER A 146 -7.09 12.34 2.62
CA SER A 146 -7.14 11.48 3.82
C SER A 146 -6.57 10.09 3.53
N PHE A 147 -5.90 9.50 4.51
CA PHE A 147 -5.47 8.10 4.47
C PHE A 147 -6.23 7.25 5.49
N VAL A 148 -6.75 6.12 5.02
CA VAL A 148 -7.39 5.10 5.85
C VAL A 148 -6.68 3.76 5.64
N GLY A 149 -6.03 3.25 6.67
CA GLY A 149 -5.51 1.88 6.71
C GLY A 149 -6.42 0.98 7.53
N THR A 150 -6.87 -0.15 6.99
CA THR A 150 -7.79 -1.01 7.72
C THR A 150 -7.58 -2.51 7.47
N THR A 151 -7.89 -3.32 8.49
CA THR A 151 -7.97 -4.79 8.39
C THR A 151 -9.40 -5.29 8.26
N ALA A 152 -10.34 -4.42 7.88
CA ALA A 152 -11.70 -4.79 7.56
C ALA A 152 -11.78 -5.75 6.36
N ASP A 153 -12.77 -6.63 6.37
CA ASP A 153 -13.09 -7.55 5.28
C ASP A 153 -13.90 -6.89 4.15
N GLY A 154 -14.40 -5.68 4.40
CA GLY A 154 -15.07 -4.89 3.38
C GLY A 154 -15.42 -3.48 3.84
N ILE A 155 -15.71 -2.63 2.85
CA ILE A 155 -16.13 -1.24 3.04
C ILE A 155 -17.52 -1.05 2.41
N GLY A 156 -18.44 -0.46 3.18
CA GLY A 156 -19.79 -0.09 2.75
C GLY A 156 -19.88 1.33 2.20
N PHE A 157 -20.78 1.49 1.25
CA PHE A 157 -21.06 2.73 0.51
C PHE A 157 -22.52 3.14 0.72
N GLY A 158 -22.85 3.54 1.94
CA GLY A 158 -24.23 3.76 2.38
C GLY A 158 -25.10 2.51 2.16
N ASN A 159 -26.25 2.70 1.51
CA ASN A 159 -27.16 1.61 1.14
C ASN A 159 -26.87 1.02 -0.25
N GLN A 160 -25.78 1.44 -0.93
CA GLN A 160 -25.51 1.06 -2.32
C GLN A 160 -24.75 -0.27 -2.46
N GLY A 161 -24.11 -0.73 -1.39
CA GLY A 161 -23.44 -2.02 -1.35
C GLY A 161 -22.13 -2.01 -0.58
N VAL A 162 -21.38 -3.10 -0.74
CA VAL A 162 -20.12 -3.35 -0.03
C VAL A 162 -19.05 -3.75 -1.04
N PHE A 163 -17.85 -3.18 -0.90
CA PHE A 163 -16.65 -3.64 -1.56
C PHE A 163 -15.89 -4.58 -0.63
N SER A 164 -15.81 -5.87 -0.96
CA SER A 164 -15.16 -6.88 -0.12
C SER A 164 -13.68 -7.02 -0.46
N ALA A 165 -12.84 -7.14 0.57
CA ALA A 165 -11.44 -7.56 0.48
C ALA A 165 -11.27 -9.08 0.46
N SER A 166 -12.22 -9.82 1.04
CA SER A 166 -12.13 -11.28 1.19
C SER A 166 -12.82 -12.04 0.04
N ASN A 167 -13.77 -11.41 -0.67
CA ASN A 167 -14.35 -11.92 -1.90
C ASN A 167 -13.99 -11.01 -3.09
N PRO A 168 -13.09 -11.44 -3.99
CA PRO A 168 -12.51 -10.57 -5.01
C PRO A 168 -13.39 -10.36 -6.25
N GLU A 169 -14.72 -10.28 -6.08
CA GLU A 169 -15.61 -9.99 -7.20
C GLU A 169 -15.47 -8.54 -7.70
N PRO A 170 -15.85 -8.26 -8.97
CA PRO A 170 -15.86 -6.91 -9.51
C PRO A 170 -16.71 -5.96 -8.66
N PRO A 171 -16.25 -4.71 -8.43
CA PRO A 171 -17.02 -3.74 -7.67
C PRO A 171 -18.32 -3.41 -8.39
N SER A 172 -19.41 -3.45 -7.63
CA SER A 172 -20.75 -3.11 -8.13
C SER A 172 -20.75 -1.72 -8.79
N PRO A 173 -21.44 -1.53 -9.93
CA PRO A 173 -21.62 -0.24 -10.55
C PRO A 173 -22.24 0.83 -9.65
N LEU A 174 -22.91 0.42 -8.57
CA LEU A 174 -23.64 1.31 -7.67
C LEU A 174 -22.75 1.97 -6.62
N LEU A 175 -21.50 1.53 -6.41
CA LEU A 175 -20.60 2.04 -5.38
C LEU A 175 -20.01 3.41 -5.78
N THR A 176 -20.88 4.42 -5.82
CA THR A 176 -20.64 5.74 -6.42
C THR A 176 -20.51 6.86 -5.38
N VAL A 177 -20.91 6.62 -4.13
CA VAL A 177 -20.81 7.60 -3.03
C VAL A 177 -19.53 7.41 -2.21
N ASN A 178 -19.33 8.23 -1.19
CA ASN A 178 -18.22 8.05 -0.25
C ASN A 178 -18.40 6.77 0.60
N PRO A 179 -17.32 6.01 0.85
CA PRO A 179 -17.34 4.92 1.80
C PRO A 179 -17.60 5.45 3.22
N ASN A 180 -18.41 4.75 3.99
CA ASN A 180 -18.81 5.19 5.34
C ASN A 180 -18.90 4.07 6.38
N VAL A 181 -18.78 2.81 5.99
CA VAL A 181 -18.89 1.67 6.91
C VAL A 181 -17.73 0.69 6.69
N PHE A 182 -17.16 0.15 7.76
CA PHE A 182 -16.13 -0.91 7.71
C PHE A 182 -16.70 -2.17 8.34
N PHE A 183 -16.56 -3.31 7.67
CA PHE A 183 -17.10 -4.59 8.12
C PHE A 183 -16.00 -5.59 8.46
N PHE A 184 -16.16 -6.33 9.55
CA PHE A 184 -15.21 -7.36 10.00
C PHE A 184 -15.95 -8.70 10.18
N ASN A 185 -15.48 -9.77 9.54
CA ASN A 185 -16.08 -11.12 9.59
C ASN A 185 -15.40 -12.07 10.58
N GLN A 186 -14.27 -11.68 11.14
CA GLN A 186 -13.47 -12.44 12.09
C GLN A 186 -12.87 -11.50 13.14
N ILE A 187 -12.08 -12.06 14.07
CA ILE A 187 -11.21 -11.25 14.91
C ILE A 187 -10.25 -10.51 13.96
N PRO A 188 -10.31 -9.16 13.90
CA PRO A 188 -9.52 -8.42 12.92
C PRO A 188 -8.02 -8.58 13.18
N SER A 189 -7.22 -8.60 12.12
CA SER A 189 -5.76 -8.63 12.25
C SER A 189 -5.21 -7.30 12.74
N ASN A 190 -3.99 -7.32 13.27
CA ASN A 190 -3.34 -6.15 13.85
C ASN A 190 -2.85 -5.16 12.80
N ILE A 191 -2.76 -3.90 13.22
CA ILE A 191 -2.02 -2.85 12.52
C ILE A 191 -0.88 -2.43 13.44
N THR A 192 0.36 -2.52 12.97
CA THR A 192 1.53 -2.10 13.75
C THR A 192 2.19 -0.92 13.04
N SER A 193 2.42 0.16 13.78
CA SER A 193 3.18 1.31 13.30
C SER A 193 4.44 1.49 14.13
N GLN A 194 5.57 1.33 13.46
CA GLN A 194 6.90 1.69 13.96
C GLN A 194 7.34 3.05 13.40
N ALA A 195 6.64 3.55 12.39
CA ALA A 195 6.85 4.87 11.84
C ALA A 195 6.23 5.95 12.73
N LYS A 196 6.91 7.09 12.75
CA LYS A 196 6.33 8.35 13.17
C LYS A 196 5.37 8.85 12.09
N LEU A 197 4.15 8.33 12.05
CA LEU A 197 3.06 8.77 11.19
C LEU A 197 2.34 9.99 11.80
N GLU A 198 3.08 11.08 12.05
CA GLU A 198 2.43 12.37 12.37
C GLU A 198 1.61 12.83 11.17
N LYS A 199 0.98 14.02 11.23
CA LYS A 199 0.41 14.75 10.08
C LYS A 199 1.49 15.09 9.03
N LEU A 200 2.14 14.06 8.51
CA LEU A 200 3.23 14.05 7.56
C LEU A 200 2.57 13.78 6.22
N ALA A 201 2.31 14.89 5.53
CA ALA A 201 1.74 14.99 4.19
C ALA A 201 0.28 14.55 3.97
N VAL A 202 -0.41 13.97 4.97
CA VAL A 202 -1.82 13.61 4.88
C VAL A 202 -2.76 14.54 5.66
N ASP A 203 -3.94 14.79 5.11
CA ASP A 203 -4.95 15.66 5.72
C ASP A 203 -5.55 15.03 6.98
N ASN A 204 -5.96 13.77 6.88
CA ASN A 204 -6.44 12.95 7.99
C ASN A 204 -5.82 11.55 7.95
N LEU A 205 -5.53 10.98 9.12
CA LEU A 205 -5.03 9.60 9.29
C LEU A 205 -6.00 8.80 10.16
N LEU A 206 -6.43 7.64 9.64
CA LEU A 206 -7.24 6.68 10.37
C LEU A 206 -6.70 5.26 10.20
N LEU A 207 -6.48 4.56 11.32
CA LEU A 207 -6.13 3.14 11.34
C LEU A 207 -7.22 2.35 12.05
N LEU A 208 -7.80 1.36 11.39
CA LEU A 208 -8.93 0.55 11.91
C LEU A 208 -8.65 -0.94 11.77
N GLY A 209 -8.46 -1.64 12.88
CA GLY A 209 -8.21 -3.09 12.86
C GLY A 209 -8.38 -3.74 14.21
N GLY A 210 -7.63 -4.83 14.43
CA GLY A 210 -7.54 -5.53 15.71
C GLY A 210 -6.74 -4.67 16.70
N ASP A 211 -5.65 -5.21 17.22
CA ASP A 211 -4.74 -4.36 17.99
C ASP A 211 -4.05 -3.37 17.05
N VAL A 212 -4.14 -2.09 17.41
CA VAL A 212 -3.38 -1.02 16.76
C VAL A 212 -2.21 -0.66 17.68
N GLU A 213 -1.03 -1.19 17.36
CA GLU A 213 0.16 -0.99 18.16
C GLU A 213 1.01 0.15 17.58
N VAL A 214 1.41 1.08 18.45
CA VAL A 214 2.23 2.24 18.12
C VAL A 214 3.46 2.17 19.02
N ILE A 215 4.62 1.87 18.44
CA ILE A 215 5.87 1.69 19.20
C ILE A 215 6.29 3.05 19.79
N GLU A 216 6.86 3.07 21.01
CA GLU A 216 7.33 4.28 21.70
C GLU A 216 8.13 5.20 20.75
N ASP A 217 7.89 6.52 20.85
CA ASP A 217 8.31 7.60 19.95
C ASP A 217 7.54 7.76 18.61
N SER A 218 6.68 6.81 18.24
CA SER A 218 5.71 7.00 17.16
C SER A 218 4.56 7.89 17.62
N LYS A 219 4.16 8.88 16.81
CA LYS A 219 2.99 9.73 17.09
C LYS A 219 1.93 9.54 16.00
N ILE A 220 0.69 9.28 16.42
CA ILE A 220 -0.51 9.29 15.57
C ILE A 220 -1.38 10.47 16.01
N SER A 221 -1.79 11.33 15.06
CA SER A 221 -2.80 12.37 15.30
C SER A 221 -4.06 11.97 14.55
N THR A 222 -5.16 11.72 15.26
CA THR A 222 -6.47 11.45 14.66
C THR A 222 -7.40 12.63 14.91
N ASN A 223 -8.15 13.05 13.89
CA ASN A 223 -9.25 14.02 14.02
C ASN A 223 -10.63 13.36 13.83
N LEU A 224 -10.69 12.04 13.67
CA LEU A 224 -11.95 11.32 13.43
C LEU A 224 -12.58 10.77 14.71
N ARG A 225 -13.88 11.03 14.85
CA ARG A 225 -14.74 10.38 15.84
C ARG A 225 -15.36 9.15 15.19
N ALA A 226 -14.98 7.96 15.65
CA ALA A 226 -15.57 6.71 15.19
C ALA A 226 -16.64 6.22 16.18
N THR A 227 -17.83 5.85 15.69
CA THR A 227 -18.90 5.26 16.50
C THR A 227 -18.96 3.76 16.27
N ILE A 228 -18.70 2.97 17.30
CA ILE A 228 -18.80 1.50 17.25
C ILE A 228 -20.28 1.10 17.32
N ASN A 229 -20.81 0.57 16.22
CA ASN A 229 -22.16 0.04 16.16
C ASN A 229 -22.11 -1.50 16.18
N ARG A 230 -22.59 -2.11 17.27
CA ARG A 230 -22.76 -3.58 17.32
C ARG A 230 -24.05 -3.95 16.59
N TYR A 231 -23.93 -4.50 15.39
CA TYR A 231 -25.09 -5.03 14.67
C TYR A 231 -25.34 -6.48 15.10
N PRO A 232 -26.59 -6.85 15.45
CA PRO A 232 -26.92 -8.25 15.66
C PRO A 232 -26.75 -9.01 14.34
N ALA A 233 -26.22 -10.23 14.40
CA ALA A 233 -26.07 -11.11 13.24
C ALA A 233 -27.45 -11.33 12.58
N ASN A 234 -27.74 -10.61 11.50
CA ASN A 234 -28.97 -10.75 10.72
C ASN A 234 -28.61 -10.89 9.24
N ALA A 235 -29.28 -11.85 8.60
CA ALA A 235 -28.92 -12.55 7.37
C ALA A 235 -28.95 -11.74 6.06
N HIS A 236 -28.96 -10.40 6.11
CA HIS A 236 -29.01 -9.57 4.89
C HIS A 236 -27.64 -9.20 4.32
N TYR A 237 -26.57 -9.25 5.12
CA TYR A 237 -25.20 -9.03 4.68
C TYR A 237 -24.43 -10.30 5.02
N GLY A 238 -23.88 -11.00 4.03
CA GLY A 238 -23.14 -12.25 4.24
C GLY A 238 -22.10 -12.14 5.35
N GLN A 239 -22.46 -12.63 6.54
CA GLN A 239 -21.69 -12.86 7.76
C GLN A 239 -20.53 -11.86 8.04
N PHE A 240 -20.87 -10.66 8.51
CA PHE A 240 -19.96 -9.77 9.24
C PHE A 240 -20.40 -9.68 10.71
N PHE A 241 -19.45 -9.66 11.65
CA PHE A 241 -19.71 -9.68 13.11
C PHE A 241 -19.58 -8.30 13.77
N LEU A 242 -18.89 -7.35 13.12
CA LEU A 242 -18.73 -5.98 13.60
C LEU A 242 -18.79 -5.01 12.43
N ALA A 243 -19.47 -3.88 12.61
CA ALA A 243 -19.41 -2.77 11.67
C ALA A 243 -19.09 -1.44 12.37
N LEU A 244 -18.19 -0.67 11.77
CA LEU A 244 -17.81 0.66 12.24
C LEU A 244 -18.27 1.70 11.23
N THR A 245 -19.02 2.69 11.68
CA THR A 245 -19.47 3.79 10.81
C THR A 245 -18.59 5.01 11.05
N LEU A 246 -18.15 5.66 9.96
CA LEU A 246 -17.50 6.96 10.00
C LEU A 246 -18.51 8.03 9.59
N ASP A 247 -18.70 8.99 10.49
CA ASP A 247 -19.30 10.27 10.14
C ASP A 247 -18.12 11.21 9.79
N MET A 248 -17.75 11.26 8.51
CA MET A 248 -16.78 12.27 8.06
C MET A 248 -17.47 13.64 8.12
N ILE A 249 -16.95 14.55 8.94
CA ILE A 249 -17.39 15.95 9.06
C ILE A 249 -16.83 16.75 7.89
#